data_AF-A0A3S4E7G5-F1
#
_entry.id   AF-A0A3S4E7G5-F1
#
_cell.length_a   1.000
_cell.length_b   1.000
_cell.length_c   1.000
_cell.angle_alpha   90.00
_cell.angle_beta   90.00
_cell.angle_gamma   90.00
#
_symmetry.space_group_name_H-M   'P 1'
#
loop_
_entity.id
_entity.type
_entity.pdbx_description
1 polymer ?
#
loop_
_entity_poly.entity_id
_entity_poly.type
_entity_poly.pdbx_seq_one_letter_code
_entity_poly.pdbx_strand_id
1 'polypeptide(L)'
;MHTRFHTAFSQLPASLQSALQPYMDTPDFPAMFDLSQVEAIKQRCGLDDDALAFALLPLAATCSLTPISHFNVGAIARGVSGNLYFGANMEFHGAPMQQTIHAEQCAVTHAWLRGERSLASITVNYTPCGHCRQFMNELNSGGELQIRLPGRDAATLADYLPDAFGPRDLAISTLLMDPVDHGFQLSLNDPLDQAALNAANRSHAPYSNAHSA
;
A
#
# COMPACT_ATOMS: atom_id res chain seq x y z
N MET A 1 -3.70 -5.11 21.48
CA MET A 1 -4.18 -4.92 20.09
C MET A 1 -5.26 -3.85 20.03
N HIS A 2 -5.21 -2.95 19.02
CA HIS A 2 -6.26 -1.95 18.79
C HIS A 2 -7.61 -2.62 18.50
N THR A 3 -8.67 -2.08 19.10
CA THR A 3 -10.07 -2.55 19.00
C THR A 3 -10.59 -2.80 17.57
N ARG A 4 -10.15 -2.02 16.57
CA ARG A 4 -10.56 -2.17 15.17
C ARG A 4 -10.28 -3.57 14.61
N PHE A 5 -9.22 -4.21 15.09
CA PHE A 5 -8.81 -5.52 14.62
C PHE A 5 -9.52 -6.68 15.32
N HIS A 6 -10.16 -6.47 16.49
CA HIS A 6 -10.63 -7.57 17.35
C HIS A 6 -11.58 -8.53 16.62
N THR A 7 -12.58 -8.02 15.90
CA THR A 7 -13.55 -8.85 15.17
C THR A 7 -12.93 -9.61 14.01
N ALA A 8 -12.08 -8.96 13.21
CA ALA A 8 -11.42 -9.63 12.09
C ALA A 8 -10.38 -10.64 12.57
N PHE A 9 -9.65 -10.31 13.64
CA PHE A 9 -8.63 -11.17 14.23
C PHE A 9 -9.23 -12.47 14.80
N SER A 10 -10.38 -12.40 15.47
CA SER A 10 -11.03 -13.59 16.05
C SER A 10 -11.55 -14.58 15.00
N GLN A 11 -11.71 -14.14 13.74
CA GLN A 11 -12.12 -14.97 12.61
C GLN A 11 -10.93 -15.68 11.93
N LEU A 12 -9.69 -15.32 12.24
CA LEU A 12 -8.51 -15.95 11.66
C LEU A 12 -8.32 -17.37 12.22
N PRO A 13 -7.63 -18.28 11.50
CA PRO A 13 -7.23 -19.57 12.06
C PRO A 13 -6.40 -19.41 13.34
N ALA A 14 -6.58 -20.30 14.32
CA ALA A 14 -5.90 -20.20 15.63
C ALA A 14 -4.36 -20.17 15.53
N SER A 15 -3.80 -20.88 14.53
CA SER A 15 -2.36 -20.85 14.24
C SER A 15 -1.89 -19.46 13.80
N LEU A 16 -2.66 -18.80 12.94
CA LEU A 16 -2.37 -17.45 12.46
C LEU A 16 -2.59 -16.41 13.55
N GLN A 17 -3.65 -16.52 14.36
CA GLN A 17 -3.85 -15.66 15.53
C GLN A 17 -2.62 -15.70 16.45
N SER A 18 -2.19 -16.91 16.84
CA SER A 18 -1.02 -17.11 17.70
C SER A 18 0.28 -16.55 17.08
N ALA A 19 0.40 -16.60 15.75
CA ALA A 19 1.54 -16.09 15.01
C ALA A 19 1.58 -14.55 14.98
N LEU A 20 0.44 -13.90 14.77
CA LEU A 20 0.31 -12.45 14.62
C LEU A 20 0.25 -11.70 15.96
N GLN A 21 -0.31 -12.32 17.00
CA GLN A 21 -0.60 -11.67 18.27
C GLN A 21 0.58 -10.89 18.87
N PRO A 22 1.82 -11.41 18.93
CA PRO A 22 2.94 -10.69 19.54
C PRO A 22 3.24 -9.34 18.88
N TYR A 23 2.97 -9.21 17.59
CA TYR A 23 3.25 -8.00 16.80
C TYR A 23 2.06 -7.03 16.82
N MET A 24 0.83 -7.57 16.78
CA MET A 24 -0.40 -6.77 16.76
C MET A 24 -0.86 -6.31 18.14
N ASP A 25 -0.35 -6.90 19.23
CA ASP A 25 -0.73 -6.51 20.58
C ASP A 25 -0.12 -5.18 21.04
N THR A 26 0.85 -4.67 20.29
CA THR A 26 1.45 -3.35 20.52
C THR A 26 0.39 -2.23 20.37
N PRO A 27 0.41 -1.20 21.23
CA PRO A 27 -0.53 -0.08 21.12
C PRO A 27 -0.47 0.62 19.76
N ASP A 28 0.74 0.73 19.21
CA ASP A 28 1.05 1.48 17.99
C ASP A 28 1.39 0.56 16.81
N PHE A 29 0.67 -0.56 16.67
CA PHE A 29 0.85 -1.46 15.53
C PHE A 29 0.78 -0.67 14.21
N PRO A 30 1.86 -0.63 13.42
CA PRO A 30 1.99 0.33 12.31
C PRO A 30 1.21 -0.07 11.05
N ALA A 31 0.31 -1.06 11.13
CA ALA A 31 -0.37 -1.65 9.98
C ALA A 31 0.61 -2.17 8.92
N MET A 32 1.74 -2.73 9.36
CA MET A 32 2.73 -3.38 8.52
C MET A 32 3.49 -4.44 9.31
N PHE A 33 4.08 -5.40 8.59
CA PHE A 33 5.05 -6.34 9.13
C PHE A 33 6.36 -6.19 8.37
N ASP A 34 7.48 -6.11 9.10
CA ASP A 34 8.79 -6.17 8.47
C ASP A 34 9.14 -7.60 8.03
N LEU A 35 10.14 -7.76 7.16
CA LEU A 35 10.59 -9.06 6.64
C LEU A 35 10.82 -10.10 7.75
N SER A 36 11.44 -9.72 8.86
CA SER A 36 11.75 -10.67 9.94
C SER A 36 10.48 -11.19 10.61
N GLN A 37 9.48 -10.32 10.77
CA GLN A 37 8.16 -10.67 11.30
C GLN A 37 7.39 -11.54 10.29
N VAL A 38 7.41 -11.17 9.00
CA VAL A 38 6.78 -11.92 7.91
C VAL A 38 7.30 -13.36 7.88
N GLU A 39 8.63 -13.55 7.89
CA GLU A 39 9.24 -14.89 7.90
C GLU A 39 8.89 -15.68 9.16
N ALA A 40 8.93 -15.05 10.34
CA ALA A 40 8.54 -15.70 11.59
C ALA A 40 7.07 -16.13 11.59
N ILE A 41 6.17 -15.32 11.05
CA ILE A 41 4.75 -15.65 10.91
C ILE A 41 4.60 -16.85 9.98
N LYS A 42 5.15 -16.77 8.75
CA LYS A 42 5.11 -17.84 7.75
C LYS A 42 5.60 -19.18 8.29
N GLN A 43 6.73 -19.19 8.99
CA GLN A 43 7.28 -20.41 9.60
C GLN A 43 6.33 -21.03 10.63
N ARG A 44 5.62 -20.22 11.42
CA ARG A 44 4.69 -20.71 12.45
C ARG A 44 3.37 -21.22 11.89
N CYS A 45 2.88 -20.65 10.80
CA CYS A 45 1.60 -21.02 10.21
C CYS A 45 1.71 -21.93 8.98
N GLY A 46 2.91 -22.12 8.43
CA GLY A 46 3.14 -22.91 7.22
C GLY A 46 2.56 -22.27 5.96
N LEU A 47 2.40 -20.94 5.94
CA LEU A 47 1.90 -20.20 4.78
C LEU A 47 3.06 -19.73 3.90
N ASP A 48 2.83 -19.70 2.59
CA ASP A 48 3.69 -18.96 1.65
C ASP A 48 3.33 -17.46 1.64
N ASP A 49 4.04 -16.69 0.80
CA ASP A 49 3.88 -15.23 0.73
C ASP A 49 2.45 -14.82 0.33
N ASP A 50 1.89 -15.47 -0.68
CA ASP A 50 0.57 -15.12 -1.22
C ASP A 50 -0.53 -15.55 -0.25
N ALA A 51 -0.43 -16.75 0.33
CA ALA A 51 -1.37 -17.26 1.31
C ALA A 51 -1.39 -16.42 2.59
N LEU A 52 -0.23 -15.94 3.06
CA LEU A 52 -0.18 -14.99 4.18
C LEU A 52 -0.83 -13.66 3.80
N ALA A 53 -0.49 -13.08 2.64
CA ALA A 53 -1.08 -11.82 2.21
C ALA A 53 -2.62 -11.89 2.09
N PHE A 54 -3.16 -12.99 1.53
CA PHE A 54 -4.60 -13.22 1.50
C PHE A 54 -5.22 -13.30 2.89
N ALA A 55 -4.57 -14.02 3.81
CA ALA A 55 -5.06 -14.17 5.18
C ALA A 55 -5.06 -12.85 5.98
N LEU A 56 -4.24 -11.88 5.57
CA LEU A 56 -4.16 -10.55 6.19
C LEU A 56 -5.16 -9.53 5.64
N LEU A 57 -5.79 -9.78 4.48
CA LEU A 57 -6.76 -8.87 3.86
C LEU A 57 -7.90 -8.42 4.79
N PRO A 58 -8.54 -9.31 5.59
CA PRO A 58 -9.59 -8.89 6.52
C PRO A 58 -9.08 -7.89 7.57
N LEU A 59 -7.84 -8.05 8.03
CA LEU A 59 -7.22 -7.12 8.97
C LEU A 59 -6.98 -5.76 8.32
N ALA A 60 -6.43 -5.73 7.10
CA ALA A 60 -6.23 -4.49 6.35
C ALA A 60 -7.56 -3.75 6.12
N ALA A 61 -8.62 -4.46 5.73
CA ALA A 61 -9.95 -3.88 5.52
C ALA A 61 -10.54 -3.21 6.77
N THR A 62 -10.14 -3.61 7.99
CA THR A 62 -10.58 -2.92 9.23
C THR A 62 -10.02 -1.51 9.39
N CYS A 63 -9.02 -1.13 8.58
CA CYS A 63 -8.47 0.22 8.55
C CYS A 63 -9.26 1.18 7.65
N SER A 64 -10.33 0.71 6.98
CA SER A 64 -11.11 1.52 6.05
C SER A 64 -11.85 2.66 6.75
N LEU A 65 -11.99 3.79 6.06
CA LEU A 65 -12.83 4.92 6.45
C LEU A 65 -13.87 5.13 5.35
N THR A 66 -15.04 4.49 5.45
CA THR A 66 -16.02 4.46 4.34
C THR A 66 -17.39 4.97 4.77
N PRO A 67 -17.50 6.24 5.18
CA PRO A 67 -18.77 6.77 5.63
C PRO A 67 -19.77 7.03 4.48
N ILE A 68 -19.36 6.89 3.21
CA ILE A 68 -20.24 7.09 2.04
C ILE A 68 -20.73 5.75 1.48
N SER A 69 -19.82 4.84 1.13
CA SER A 69 -20.18 3.55 0.49
C SER A 69 -20.50 2.45 1.50
N HIS A 70 -19.98 2.56 2.73
CA HIS A 70 -19.97 1.50 3.72
C HIS A 70 -19.31 0.20 3.22
N PHE A 71 -18.42 0.30 2.23
CA PHE A 71 -17.79 -0.83 1.58
C PHE A 71 -16.29 -0.88 1.87
N ASN A 72 -15.91 -1.74 2.83
CA ASN A 72 -14.54 -1.87 3.28
C ASN A 72 -13.69 -2.69 2.30
N VAL A 73 -12.62 -2.08 1.79
CA VAL A 73 -11.65 -2.70 0.88
C VAL A 73 -10.29 -2.69 1.55
N GLY A 74 -9.64 -3.85 1.60
CA GLY A 74 -8.29 -4.01 2.11
C GLY A 74 -7.31 -4.37 1.00
N ALA A 75 -6.08 -3.88 1.12
CA ALA A 75 -4.96 -4.23 0.25
C ALA A 75 -3.71 -4.52 1.08
N ILE A 76 -2.87 -5.43 0.60
CA ILE A 76 -1.55 -5.71 1.14
C ILE A 76 -0.53 -5.50 0.02
N ALA A 77 0.31 -4.47 0.15
CA ALA A 77 1.45 -4.28 -0.74
C ALA A 77 2.66 -5.04 -0.17
N ARG A 78 3.30 -5.85 -1.01
CA ARG A 78 4.56 -6.52 -0.69
C ARG A 78 5.71 -5.77 -1.34
N GLY A 79 6.58 -5.22 -0.51
CA GLY A 79 7.81 -4.59 -0.95
C GLY A 79 8.82 -5.59 -1.48
N VAL A 80 9.75 -5.14 -2.33
CA VAL A 80 10.91 -5.96 -2.73
C VAL A 80 11.84 -6.26 -1.55
N SER A 81 11.75 -5.48 -0.46
CA SER A 81 12.37 -5.79 0.83
C SER A 81 11.79 -7.05 1.50
N GLY A 82 10.58 -7.48 1.10
CA GLY A 82 9.80 -8.54 1.75
C GLY A 82 8.88 -8.05 2.88
N ASN A 83 8.88 -6.75 3.18
CA ASN A 83 7.90 -6.15 4.09
C ASN A 83 6.47 -6.22 3.51
N LEU A 84 5.47 -6.30 4.38
CA LEU A 84 4.05 -6.23 4.02
C LEU A 84 3.41 -4.97 4.60
N TYR A 85 2.79 -4.17 3.75
CA TYR A 85 2.17 -2.89 4.09
C TYR A 85 0.66 -2.95 3.87
N PHE A 86 -0.12 -2.62 4.91
CA PHE A 86 -1.58 -2.59 4.77
C PHE A 86 -2.02 -1.29 4.11
N GLY A 87 -3.10 -1.38 3.34
CA GLY A 87 -3.87 -0.23 2.88
C GLY A 87 -5.37 -0.51 2.94
N ALA A 88 -6.14 0.55 3.07
CA ALA A 88 -7.60 0.50 3.11
C ALA A 88 -8.20 1.74 2.46
N ASN A 89 -9.44 1.64 1.95
CA ASN A 89 -10.08 2.76 1.28
C ASN A 89 -10.56 3.84 2.26
N MET A 90 -10.51 5.10 1.83
CA MET A 90 -10.87 6.28 2.61
C MET A 90 -11.75 7.21 1.79
N GLU A 91 -12.88 7.61 2.38
CA GLU A 91 -13.90 8.47 1.80
C GLU A 91 -14.23 9.61 2.76
N PHE A 92 -14.53 10.79 2.23
CA PHE A 92 -14.67 12.01 3.01
C PHE A 92 -16.00 12.70 2.73
N HIS A 93 -16.88 12.79 3.73
CA HIS A 93 -18.15 13.50 3.60
C HIS A 93 -17.93 14.99 3.28
N GLY A 94 -18.77 15.53 2.40
CA GLY A 94 -18.71 16.95 2.01
C GLY A 94 -17.55 17.30 1.08
N ALA A 95 -16.60 16.37 0.85
CA ALA A 95 -15.56 16.51 -0.15
C ALA A 95 -16.04 15.92 -1.50
N PRO A 96 -15.50 16.40 -2.63
CA PRO A 96 -15.76 15.79 -3.92
C PRO A 96 -15.08 14.42 -4.03
N MET A 97 -15.61 13.53 -4.88
CA MET A 97 -15.14 12.14 -5.04
C MET A 97 -13.67 12.01 -5.43
N GLN A 98 -13.08 13.06 -6.00
CA GLN A 98 -11.66 13.14 -6.35
C GLN A 98 -10.73 13.07 -5.12
N GLN A 99 -11.25 13.27 -3.91
CA GLN A 99 -10.49 13.13 -2.65
C GLN A 99 -10.48 11.69 -2.11
N THR A 100 -11.24 10.77 -2.71
CA THR A 100 -11.27 9.37 -2.27
C THR A 100 -9.93 8.69 -2.50
N ILE A 101 -9.47 7.94 -1.50
CA ILE A 101 -8.26 7.11 -1.58
C ILE A 101 -8.69 5.65 -1.65
N HIS A 102 -8.24 4.94 -2.67
CA HIS A 102 -8.49 3.50 -2.80
C HIS A 102 -7.52 2.68 -1.92
N ALA A 103 -7.91 1.45 -1.57
CA ALA A 103 -7.07 0.58 -0.75
C ALA A 103 -5.69 0.33 -1.37
N GLU A 104 -5.63 0.17 -2.70
CA GLU A 104 -4.40 0.01 -3.47
C GLU A 104 -3.50 1.24 -3.36
N GLN A 105 -4.07 2.43 -3.56
CA GLN A 105 -3.33 3.69 -3.44
C GLN A 105 -2.81 3.87 -2.01
N CYS A 106 -3.61 3.53 -1.01
CA CYS A 106 -3.21 3.57 0.39
C CYS A 106 -2.03 2.61 0.68
N ALA A 107 -2.10 1.35 0.24
CA ALA A 107 -1.05 0.37 0.49
C ALA A 107 0.27 0.74 -0.22
N VAL A 108 0.19 1.20 -1.47
CA VAL A 108 1.35 1.64 -2.25
C VAL A 108 2.01 2.88 -1.62
N THR A 109 1.22 3.89 -1.28
CA THR A 109 1.76 5.11 -0.64
C THR A 109 2.29 4.83 0.76
N HIS A 110 1.69 3.89 1.51
CA HIS A 110 2.22 3.44 2.79
C HIS A 110 3.61 2.81 2.64
N ALA A 111 3.80 1.92 1.66
CA ALA A 111 5.10 1.33 1.36
C ALA A 111 6.13 2.41 0.96
N TRP A 112 5.76 3.29 0.02
CA TRP A 112 6.62 4.36 -0.48
C TRP A 112 7.07 5.33 0.62
N LEU A 113 6.13 5.81 1.45
CA LEU A 113 6.44 6.75 2.54
C LEU A 113 7.30 6.11 3.65
N ARG A 114 7.30 4.78 3.76
CA ARG A 114 8.19 3.99 4.62
C ARG A 114 9.55 3.69 3.98
N GLY A 115 9.81 4.21 2.78
CA GLY A 115 11.10 4.05 2.09
C GLY A 115 11.24 2.76 1.30
N GLU A 116 10.14 2.03 1.04
CA GLU A 116 10.16 0.90 0.11
C GLU A 116 10.55 1.39 -1.29
N ARG A 117 11.44 0.66 -1.96
CA ARG A 117 12.01 1.10 -3.24
C ARG A 117 11.21 0.63 -4.45
N SER A 118 10.51 -0.49 -4.32
CA SER A 118 9.65 -1.04 -5.37
C SER A 118 8.72 -2.09 -4.75
N LEU A 119 7.64 -2.41 -5.46
CA LEU A 119 6.69 -3.43 -5.03
C LEU A 119 6.83 -4.69 -5.87
N ALA A 120 6.92 -5.83 -5.18
CA ALA A 120 6.89 -7.14 -5.80
C ALA A 120 5.46 -7.53 -6.17
N SER A 121 4.49 -7.28 -5.28
CA SER A 121 3.08 -7.60 -5.51
C SER A 121 2.14 -6.69 -4.73
N ILE A 122 0.88 -6.68 -5.16
CA ILE A 122 -0.24 -6.17 -4.39
C ILE A 122 -1.35 -7.23 -4.33
N THR A 123 -1.82 -7.50 -3.13
CA THR A 123 -2.90 -8.45 -2.86
C THR A 123 -4.15 -7.67 -2.46
N VAL A 124 -5.28 -7.96 -3.09
CA VAL A 124 -6.55 -7.25 -2.87
C VAL A 124 -7.73 -8.24 -2.82
N ASN A 125 -8.81 -7.86 -2.15
CA ASN A 125 -10.03 -8.69 -2.07
C ASN A 125 -10.93 -8.58 -3.31
N TYR A 126 -10.81 -7.50 -4.09
CA TYR A 126 -11.57 -7.28 -5.32
C TYR A 126 -10.65 -6.84 -6.45
N THR A 127 -11.04 -7.13 -7.71
CA THR A 127 -10.25 -6.74 -8.88
C THR A 127 -10.07 -5.21 -8.91
N PRO A 128 -8.83 -4.69 -9.04
CA PRO A 128 -8.59 -3.26 -9.08
C PRO A 128 -9.40 -2.57 -10.18
N CYS A 129 -9.97 -1.41 -9.86
CA CYS A 129 -10.66 -0.59 -10.85
C CYS A 129 -9.68 0.08 -11.82
N GLY A 130 -10.18 0.65 -12.92
CA GLY A 130 -9.32 1.31 -13.92
C GLY A 130 -8.44 2.42 -13.34
N HIS A 131 -8.94 3.18 -12.36
CA HIS A 131 -8.19 4.21 -11.66
C HIS A 131 -6.97 3.65 -10.92
N CYS A 132 -7.15 2.56 -10.15
CA CYS A 132 -6.05 1.91 -9.44
C CYS A 132 -5.03 1.28 -10.40
N ARG A 133 -5.49 0.67 -11.50
CA ARG A 133 -4.60 0.12 -12.53
C ARG A 133 -3.71 1.20 -13.13
N GLN A 134 -4.30 2.33 -13.49
CA GLN A 134 -3.57 3.46 -14.05
C GLN A 134 -2.58 4.05 -13.04
N PHE A 135 -2.99 4.20 -11.78
CA PHE A 135 -2.11 4.65 -10.70
C PHE A 135 -0.90 3.73 -10.52
N MET A 136 -1.10 2.41 -10.53
CA MET A 136 0.00 1.44 -10.38
C MET A 136 0.95 1.44 -11.59
N ASN A 137 0.50 1.87 -12.77
CA ASN A 137 1.35 1.96 -13.97
C ASN A 137 2.37 3.12 -13.88
N GLU A 138 2.26 3.99 -12.87
CA GLU A 138 3.23 5.04 -12.56
C GLU A 138 4.46 4.50 -11.80
N LEU A 139 4.33 3.33 -11.16
CA LEU A 139 5.36 2.74 -10.30
C LEU A 139 6.55 2.26 -11.13
N ASN A 140 7.73 2.24 -10.49
CA ASN A 140 8.92 1.68 -11.12
C ASN A 140 8.86 0.16 -11.41
N SER A 141 7.94 -0.57 -10.78
CA SER A 141 7.60 -1.96 -11.15
C SER A 141 6.72 -2.05 -12.41
N GLY A 142 6.03 -0.96 -12.78
CA GLY A 142 5.22 -0.84 -13.99
C GLY A 142 4.32 -2.05 -14.27
N GLY A 143 4.29 -2.48 -15.52
CA GLY A 143 3.50 -3.62 -15.97
C GLY A 143 3.87 -4.96 -15.33
N GLU A 144 5.05 -5.10 -14.72
CA GLU A 144 5.54 -6.36 -14.11
C GLU A 144 4.98 -6.59 -12.69
N LEU A 145 4.39 -5.56 -12.08
CA LEU A 145 3.80 -5.65 -10.75
C LEU A 145 2.79 -6.80 -10.69
N GLN A 146 2.99 -7.70 -9.73
CA GLN A 146 2.12 -8.85 -9.53
C GLN A 146 0.83 -8.44 -8.82
N ILE A 147 -0.32 -8.76 -9.41
CA ILE A 147 -1.65 -8.58 -8.82
C ILE A 147 -2.14 -9.93 -8.31
N ARG A 148 -2.54 -9.99 -7.04
CA ARG A 148 -3.01 -11.21 -6.36
C ARG A 148 -4.46 -11.05 -5.92
N LEU A 149 -5.31 -11.98 -6.34
CA LEU A 149 -6.74 -12.03 -6.05
C LEU A 149 -7.15 -13.40 -5.52
N PRO A 150 -8.02 -13.49 -4.50
CA PRO A 150 -8.50 -14.78 -4.01
C PRO A 150 -9.18 -15.59 -5.13
N GLY A 151 -8.83 -16.86 -5.25
CA GLY A 151 -9.45 -17.78 -6.21
C GLY A 151 -9.12 -17.50 -7.68
N ARG A 152 -8.05 -16.74 -7.97
CA ARG A 152 -7.56 -16.51 -9.33
C ARG A 152 -6.06 -16.78 -9.40
N ASP A 153 -5.61 -17.15 -10.59
CA ASP A 153 -4.19 -17.27 -10.86
C ASP A 153 -3.49 -15.91 -10.73
N ALA A 154 -2.21 -15.98 -10.39
CA ALA A 154 -1.30 -14.84 -10.42
C ALA A 154 -1.30 -14.17 -11.80
N ALA A 155 -1.46 -12.85 -11.83
CA ALA A 155 -1.40 -12.05 -13.05
C ALA A 155 -0.59 -10.78 -12.82
N THR A 156 -0.08 -10.20 -13.88
CA THR A 156 0.67 -8.94 -13.87
C THR A 156 -0.26 -7.75 -14.05
N LEU A 157 0.22 -6.54 -13.76
CA LEU A 157 -0.53 -5.32 -14.07
C LEU A 157 -0.80 -5.19 -15.57
N ALA A 158 0.14 -5.61 -16.43
CA ALA A 158 -0.03 -5.61 -17.88
C ALA A 158 -1.22 -6.48 -18.34
N ASP A 159 -1.51 -7.59 -17.64
CA ASP A 159 -2.68 -8.43 -17.95
C ASP A 159 -4.00 -7.71 -17.62
N TYR A 160 -4.00 -6.81 -16.63
CA TYR A 160 -5.17 -6.04 -16.23
C TYR A 160 -5.30 -4.70 -16.98
N LEU A 161 -4.21 -4.22 -17.58
CA LEU A 161 -4.14 -2.95 -18.30
C LEU A 161 -3.42 -3.18 -19.65
N PRO A 162 -4.07 -3.90 -20.60
CA PRO A 162 -3.51 -4.10 -21.92
C PRO A 162 -3.41 -2.78 -22.67
N ASP A 163 -2.38 -2.64 -23.52
CA ASP A 163 -2.10 -1.43 -24.31
C ASP A 163 -2.11 -0.16 -23.45
N ALA A 164 -1.51 -0.26 -22.25
CA ALA A 164 -1.52 0.80 -21.26
C ALA A 164 -0.87 2.09 -21.76
N PHE A 165 -1.51 3.21 -21.45
CA PHE A 165 -0.86 4.52 -21.46
C PHE A 165 -0.16 4.76 -20.12
N GLY A 166 1.02 5.39 -20.14
CA GLY A 166 1.77 5.70 -18.92
C GLY A 166 2.95 6.65 -19.12
N PRO A 167 3.85 6.75 -18.12
CA PRO A 167 4.97 7.70 -18.11
C PRO A 167 5.85 7.62 -19.37
N ARG A 168 6.05 6.41 -19.90
CA ARG A 168 6.88 6.16 -21.09
C ARG A 168 6.33 6.83 -22.35
N ASP A 169 5.02 6.90 -22.51
CA ASP A 169 4.37 7.58 -23.64
C ASP A 169 4.58 9.11 -23.60
N LEU A 170 4.87 9.63 -22.40
CA LEU A 170 5.22 11.02 -22.15
C LEU A 170 6.74 11.24 -22.05
N ALA A 171 7.55 10.24 -22.41
CA ALA A 171 9.02 10.26 -22.33
C ALA A 171 9.56 10.56 -20.91
N ILE A 172 8.83 10.17 -19.86
CA ILE A 172 9.28 10.27 -18.47
C ILE A 172 10.09 9.02 -18.09
N SER A 173 11.29 9.23 -17.53
CA SER A 173 12.21 8.16 -17.12
C SER A 173 12.28 7.93 -15.61
N THR A 174 11.97 8.94 -14.80
CA THR A 174 11.90 8.81 -13.33
C THR A 174 10.48 8.41 -12.96
N LEU A 175 10.33 7.25 -12.32
CA LEU A 175 9.04 6.65 -12.00
C LEU A 175 8.73 6.81 -10.50
N LEU A 176 7.46 6.61 -10.13
CA LEU A 176 7.07 6.65 -8.72
C LEU A 176 7.78 5.51 -7.96
N MET A 177 8.26 5.83 -6.75
CA MET A 177 9.13 5.01 -5.89
C MET A 177 10.63 4.99 -6.25
N ASP A 178 11.04 5.61 -7.36
CA ASP A 178 12.47 5.85 -7.58
C ASP A 178 13.01 6.83 -6.53
N PRO A 179 14.29 6.67 -6.12
CA PRO A 179 14.90 7.57 -5.15
C PRO A 179 15.04 8.97 -5.76
N VAL A 180 14.41 9.95 -5.12
CA VAL A 180 14.46 11.36 -5.51
C VAL A 180 14.75 12.25 -4.31
N ASP A 181 15.51 13.31 -4.54
CA ASP A 181 15.71 14.43 -3.63
C ASP A 181 15.81 15.72 -4.45
N HIS A 182 14.81 16.60 -4.31
CA HIS A 182 14.76 17.87 -5.05
C HIS A 182 15.66 18.96 -4.43
N GLY A 183 16.19 18.74 -3.23
CA GLY A 183 17.16 19.64 -2.60
C GLY A 183 16.60 21.01 -2.21
N PHE A 184 15.28 21.16 -2.08
CA PHE A 184 14.67 22.37 -1.52
C PHE A 184 15.15 22.58 -0.08
N GLN A 185 15.28 23.84 0.28
CA GLN A 185 15.75 24.27 1.60
C GLN A 185 14.76 25.27 2.19
N LEU A 186 14.56 25.19 3.50
CA LEU A 186 13.85 26.20 4.28
C LEU A 186 14.81 26.78 5.32
N SER A 187 14.70 28.08 5.54
CA SER A 187 15.37 28.79 6.63
C SER A 187 14.65 28.65 7.96
N LEU A 188 13.39 28.21 7.94
CA LEU A 188 12.58 27.94 9.13
C LEU A 188 13.00 26.62 9.78
N ASN A 189 13.04 26.59 11.11
CA ASN A 189 13.46 25.42 11.89
C ASN A 189 12.31 24.76 12.65
N ASP A 190 11.06 25.07 12.31
CA ASP A 190 9.90 24.41 12.92
C ASP A 190 9.86 22.92 12.50
N PRO A 191 9.63 21.98 13.44
CA PRO A 191 9.62 20.55 13.11
C PRO A 191 8.58 20.14 12.07
N LEU A 192 7.41 20.80 12.03
CA LEU A 192 6.37 20.51 11.06
C LEU A 192 6.75 21.02 9.66
N ASP A 193 7.31 22.22 9.58
CA ASP A 193 7.84 22.78 8.33
C ASP A 193 8.94 21.89 7.75
N GLN A 194 9.84 21.40 8.60
CA GLN A 194 10.91 20.49 8.20
C GLN A 194 10.38 19.12 7.75
N ALA A 195 9.33 18.60 8.39
CA ALA A 195 8.67 17.37 7.94
C ALA A 195 8.01 17.55 6.56
N ALA A 196 7.32 18.68 6.34
CA ALA A 196 6.72 19.02 5.06
C ALA A 196 7.78 19.20 3.96
N LEU A 197 8.89 19.88 4.25
CA LEU A 197 10.01 20.02 3.33
C LEU A 197 10.60 18.66 2.93
N ASN A 198 10.84 17.79 3.92
CA ASN A 198 11.38 16.45 3.67
C ASN A 198 10.42 15.58 2.84
N ALA A 199 9.10 15.77 2.97
CA ALA A 199 8.12 15.11 2.11
C ALA A 199 8.12 15.71 0.70
N ALA A 200 8.16 17.05 0.57
CA ALA A 200 8.16 17.73 -0.72
C ALA A 200 9.42 17.39 -1.54
N ASN A 201 10.58 17.31 -0.89
CA ASN A 201 11.85 16.88 -1.50
C ASN A 201 11.82 15.47 -2.06
N ARG A 202 10.90 14.62 -1.59
CA ARG A 202 10.72 13.24 -2.07
C ARG A 202 9.48 13.07 -2.95
N SER A 203 8.76 14.15 -3.28
CA SER A 203 7.51 14.09 -4.06
C SER A 203 7.75 13.69 -5.52
N HIS A 204 6.73 13.11 -6.15
CA HIS A 204 6.75 12.74 -7.57
C HIS A 204 5.79 13.62 -8.36
N ALA A 205 6.33 14.54 -9.18
CA ALA A 205 5.54 15.50 -9.95
C ALA A 205 6.13 15.82 -11.35
N PRO A 206 6.54 14.82 -12.16
CA PRO A 206 7.27 15.06 -13.41
C PRO A 206 6.43 15.79 -14.48
N TYR A 207 5.10 15.75 -14.37
CA TYR A 207 4.19 16.33 -15.35
C TYR A 207 3.97 17.83 -15.17
N SER A 208 3.84 18.27 -13.91
CA SER A 208 3.54 19.66 -13.57
C SER A 208 4.75 20.41 -13.03
N ASN A 209 5.77 19.70 -12.55
CA ASN A 209 6.89 20.22 -11.76
C ASN A 209 6.45 20.95 -10.47
N ALA A 210 5.22 20.68 -9.99
CA ALA A 210 4.68 21.26 -8.78
C ALA A 210 4.90 20.32 -7.59
N HIS A 211 6.10 20.37 -7.01
CA HIS A 211 6.48 19.55 -5.85
C HIS A 211 5.78 20.02 -4.56
N SER A 212 5.20 19.09 -3.80
CA SER A 212 4.40 19.38 -2.61
C SER A 212 4.39 18.24 -1.59
N ALA A 213 3.88 18.53 -0.39
CA ALA A 213 3.68 17.59 0.72
C ALA A 213 2.33 17.83 1.39
#